data_AF-A0A1G8CFW3-F1
#
_entry.id   AF-A0A1G8CFW3-F1
#
_cell.length_a   1.000
_cell.length_b   1.000
_cell.length_c   1.000
_cell.angle_alpha   90.00
_cell.angle_beta   90.00
_cell.angle_gamma   90.00
#
_symmetry.space_group_name_H-M   'P 1'
#
loop_
_entity.id
_entity.type
_entity.pdbx_description
1 polymer ?
#
loop_
_entity_poly.entity_id
_entity_poly.type
_entity_poly.pdbx_seq_one_letter_code
_entity_poly.pdbx_strand_id
1 'polypeptide(L)'
;MKIVKKSDEEILNDVKTEYERIQPKTEAEFFSKAKGIPSHVYLKKKFKTSWWGLKRLIGKEEGNKYSRKTRKEYLDLLKELTEELGHPPCQNEFCIHTGMSTAPIYRIFGGFVQALKEAGFNAHSPVCVEESRDQLIDQYREFSLRLGKQASVNELNGSKQVHGAGVYYLRFESMAELKEKAGFVPNLPSRNKYTKQEILDLLKVEYLKGNKPLSTNELMNNLNLPSKRTILKYFKTTSIKTVWEEVQRVDKKSKDMEETLK
;
A
#
# COMPACT_ATOMS: atom_id res chain seq x y z
N MET A 1 -23.50 50.27 -41.35
CA MET A 1 -23.81 49.25 -40.31
C MET A 1 -22.59 49.08 -39.41
N LYS A 2 -22.64 49.55 -38.16
CA LYS A 2 -21.58 49.30 -37.18
C LYS A 2 -21.60 47.79 -36.89
N ILE A 3 -20.56 47.07 -37.31
CA ILE A 3 -20.35 45.68 -36.88
C ILE A 3 -20.08 45.77 -35.38
N VAL A 4 -21.10 45.49 -34.56
CA VAL A 4 -20.93 45.36 -33.12
C VAL A 4 -19.97 44.18 -32.92
N LYS A 5 -18.71 44.49 -32.64
CA LYS A 5 -17.72 43.48 -32.29
C LYS A 5 -18.13 42.97 -30.91
N LYS A 6 -18.76 41.80 -30.86
CA LYS A 6 -19.03 41.10 -29.61
C LYS A 6 -17.76 41.03 -28.77
N SER A 7 -17.92 41.27 -27.47
CA SER A 7 -16.82 41.16 -26.51
C SER A 7 -16.34 39.70 -26.41
N ASP A 8 -15.14 39.51 -25.86
CA ASP A 8 -14.57 38.18 -25.70
C ASP A 8 -15.41 37.33 -24.74
N GLU A 9 -15.98 37.95 -23.71
CA GLU A 9 -16.89 37.31 -22.75
C GLU A 9 -18.23 36.93 -23.37
N GLU A 10 -18.80 37.80 -24.21
CA GLU A 10 -20.07 37.50 -24.92
C GLU A 10 -19.91 36.29 -25.84
N ILE A 11 -18.79 36.21 -26.57
CA ILE A 11 -18.51 35.08 -27.47
C ILE A 11 -18.34 33.78 -26.67
N LEU A 12 -17.63 33.81 -25.54
CA LEU A 12 -17.46 32.63 -24.69
C LEU A 12 -18.79 32.19 -24.07
N ASN A 13 -19.64 33.13 -23.66
CA ASN A 13 -20.95 32.81 -23.11
C ASN A 13 -21.88 32.18 -24.16
N ASP A 14 -21.91 32.70 -25.38
CA ASP A 14 -22.67 32.11 -26.49
C ASP A 14 -22.21 30.67 -26.77
N VAL A 15 -20.89 30.45 -26.83
CA VAL A 15 -20.30 29.11 -27.01
C VAL A 15 -20.70 28.18 -25.86
N LYS A 16 -20.69 28.66 -24.62
CA LYS A 16 -21.10 27.89 -23.44
C LYS A 16 -22.56 27.45 -23.51
N THR A 17 -23.47 28.37 -23.85
CA THR A 17 -24.90 28.08 -23.95
C THR A 17 -25.18 27.04 -25.04
N GLU A 18 -24.57 27.18 -26.21
CA GLU A 18 -24.72 26.20 -27.29
C GLU A 18 -24.07 24.85 -26.95
N TYR A 19 -22.97 24.85 -26.19
CA TYR A 19 -22.31 23.63 -25.75
C TYR A 19 -23.22 22.83 -24.80
N GLU A 20 -23.85 23.52 -23.84
CA GLU A 20 -24.81 22.91 -22.91
C GLU A 20 -26.07 22.41 -23.62
N ARG A 21 -26.53 23.10 -24.67
CA ARG A 21 -27.68 22.69 -25.49
C ARG A 21 -27.40 21.44 -26.33
N ILE A 22 -26.22 21.35 -26.94
CA ILE A 22 -25.89 20.28 -27.90
C ILE A 22 -25.33 19.05 -27.19
N GLN A 23 -24.60 19.24 -26.08
CA GLN A 23 -23.79 18.21 -25.42
C GLN A 23 -22.96 17.38 -26.42
N PRO A 24 -22.12 18.05 -27.23
CA PRO A 24 -21.43 17.42 -28.34
C PRO A 24 -20.37 16.43 -27.87
N LYS A 25 -20.27 15.25 -28.50
CA LYS A 25 -19.19 14.29 -28.21
C LYS A 25 -17.89 14.67 -28.92
N THR A 26 -17.97 15.44 -30.01
CA THR A 26 -16.83 15.86 -30.82
C THR A 26 -16.90 17.33 -31.22
N GLU A 27 -15.73 17.92 -31.55
CA GLU A 27 -15.65 19.28 -32.10
C GLU A 27 -16.49 19.46 -33.36
N ALA A 28 -16.39 18.50 -34.30
CA ALA A 28 -17.13 18.54 -35.55
C ALA A 28 -18.65 18.50 -35.32
N GLU A 29 -19.10 17.70 -34.35
CA GLU A 29 -20.51 17.64 -33.94
C GLU A 29 -20.99 18.97 -33.36
N PHE A 30 -20.18 19.63 -32.54
CA PHE A 30 -20.51 20.96 -32.03
C PHE A 30 -20.70 21.97 -33.17
N PHE A 31 -19.70 22.14 -34.03
CA PHE A 31 -19.74 23.17 -35.08
C PHE A 31 -20.74 22.89 -36.21
N SER A 32 -21.19 21.65 -36.37
CA SER A 32 -22.26 21.31 -37.32
C SER A 32 -23.66 21.62 -36.77
N LYS A 33 -23.85 21.60 -35.44
CA LYS A 33 -25.16 21.79 -34.79
C LYS A 33 -25.32 23.16 -34.11
N ALA A 34 -24.22 23.88 -33.87
CA ALA A 34 -24.21 25.18 -33.21
C ALA A 34 -24.77 26.28 -34.11
N LYS A 35 -25.63 27.13 -33.55
CA LYS A 35 -26.21 28.28 -34.25
C LYS A 35 -25.73 29.58 -33.62
N GLY A 36 -25.40 30.57 -34.46
CA GLY A 36 -24.98 31.89 -34.00
C GLY A 36 -23.56 31.96 -33.42
N ILE A 37 -22.79 30.85 -33.48
CA ILE A 37 -21.42 30.77 -33.00
C ILE A 37 -20.43 31.12 -34.13
N PRO A 38 -19.37 31.92 -33.85
CA PRO A 38 -18.30 32.16 -34.82
C PRO A 38 -17.59 30.87 -35.24
N SER A 39 -17.00 30.86 -36.44
CA SER A 39 -16.31 29.66 -36.95
C SER A 39 -15.15 29.23 -36.06
N HIS A 40 -14.83 27.93 -36.05
CA HIS A 40 -13.70 27.39 -35.29
C HIS A 40 -12.39 28.13 -35.61
N VAL A 41 -12.15 28.46 -36.88
CA VAL A 41 -10.94 29.19 -37.31
C VAL A 41 -10.88 30.58 -36.67
N TYR A 42 -12.01 31.29 -36.59
CA TYR A 42 -12.09 32.58 -35.92
C TYR A 42 -11.80 32.47 -34.43
N LEU A 43 -12.46 31.52 -33.74
CA LEU A 43 -12.29 31.30 -32.30
C LEU A 43 -10.85 30.90 -31.95
N LYS A 44 -10.25 30.00 -32.73
CA LYS A 44 -8.85 29.59 -32.57
C LYS A 44 -7.88 30.76 -32.70
N LYS A 45 -8.09 31.64 -33.69
CA LYS A 45 -7.23 32.82 -33.91
C LYS A 45 -7.43 33.88 -32.83
N LYS A 46 -8.67 34.11 -32.41
CA LYS A 46 -9.03 35.15 -31.43
C LYS A 46 -8.56 34.80 -30.02
N PHE A 47 -8.85 33.59 -29.55
CA PHE A 47 -8.50 33.14 -28.20
C PHE A 47 -7.15 32.42 -28.12
N LYS A 48 -6.43 32.29 -29.25
CA LYS A 48 -5.14 31.58 -29.36
C LYS A 48 -5.15 30.19 -28.73
N THR A 49 -6.27 29.48 -28.87
CA THR A 49 -6.52 28.24 -28.14
C THR A 49 -7.16 27.19 -29.05
N SER A 50 -7.02 25.92 -28.68
CA SER A 50 -7.69 24.80 -29.39
C SER A 50 -9.14 24.63 -28.88
N TRP A 51 -9.94 23.79 -29.56
CA TRP A 51 -11.27 23.39 -29.08
C TRP A 51 -11.30 23.03 -27.58
N TRP A 52 -10.27 22.34 -27.09
CA TRP A 52 -10.16 21.94 -25.69
C TRP A 52 -9.85 23.11 -24.74
N GLY A 53 -8.99 24.03 -25.16
CA GLY A 53 -8.76 25.23 -24.37
C GLY A 53 -9.96 26.18 -24.43
N LEU A 54 -10.75 26.15 -25.51
CA LEU A 54 -12.04 26.83 -25.57
C LEU A 54 -13.04 26.21 -24.56
N LYS A 55 -13.10 24.87 -24.46
CA LYS A 55 -13.87 24.15 -23.43
C LYS A 55 -13.48 24.55 -22.00
N ARG A 56 -12.17 24.75 -21.75
CA ARG A 56 -11.66 25.28 -20.48
C ARG A 56 -12.12 26.72 -20.22
N LEU A 57 -12.04 27.59 -21.22
CA LEU A 57 -12.48 28.99 -21.11
C LEU A 57 -13.99 29.13 -20.82
N ILE A 58 -14.81 28.18 -21.28
CA ILE A 58 -16.25 28.14 -20.96
C ILE A 58 -16.59 27.36 -19.68
N GLY A 59 -15.59 26.91 -18.93
CA GLY A 59 -15.77 26.16 -17.68
C GLY A 59 -16.32 24.74 -17.87
N LYS A 60 -16.12 24.14 -19.05
CA LYS A 60 -16.45 22.74 -19.36
C LYS A 60 -15.15 21.95 -19.43
N GLU A 61 -14.60 21.60 -18.27
CA GLU A 61 -13.40 20.79 -18.18
C GLU A 61 -13.67 19.32 -18.56
N GLU A 62 -13.80 19.06 -19.86
CA GLU A 62 -13.60 17.71 -20.38
C GLU A 62 -12.12 17.58 -20.76
N GLY A 63 -11.37 16.94 -19.86
CA GLY A 63 -9.93 16.75 -19.95
C GLY A 63 -9.48 16.31 -21.35
N ASN A 64 -8.52 17.06 -21.89
CA ASN A 64 -7.85 16.67 -23.11
C ASN A 64 -7.04 15.39 -22.84
N LYS A 65 -7.48 14.26 -23.42
CA LYS A 65 -6.76 12.98 -23.40
C LYS A 65 -5.33 13.06 -23.97
N TYR A 66 -4.98 14.17 -24.63
CA TYR A 66 -3.74 14.38 -25.38
C TYR A 66 -2.99 15.68 -25.04
N SER A 67 -3.41 16.49 -24.05
CA SER A 67 -2.53 17.57 -23.59
C SER A 67 -1.43 16.94 -22.76
N ARG A 68 -0.16 17.23 -23.08
CA ARG A 68 0.99 16.79 -22.28
C ARG A 68 0.80 17.29 -20.85
N LYS A 69 0.35 16.41 -19.96
CA LYS A 69 0.29 16.67 -18.52
C LYS A 69 1.72 16.89 -18.00
N THR A 70 1.84 17.85 -17.11
CA THR A 70 3.03 18.12 -16.33
C THR A 70 3.28 16.99 -15.34
N ARG A 71 4.51 16.93 -14.80
CA ARG A 71 4.88 15.96 -13.76
C ARG A 71 3.90 15.99 -12.58
N LYS A 72 3.54 17.18 -12.10
CA LYS A 72 2.60 17.35 -10.99
C LYS A 72 1.20 16.82 -11.33
N GLU A 73 0.67 17.14 -12.52
CA GLU A 73 -0.65 16.67 -12.95
C GLU A 73 -0.74 15.14 -13.09
N TYR A 74 0.37 14.45 -13.38
CA TYR A 74 0.39 12.98 -13.34
C TYR A 74 0.38 12.44 -11.91
N LEU A 75 1.06 13.10 -10.97
CA LEU A 75 1.05 12.69 -9.56
C LEU A 75 -0.33 12.89 -8.93
N ASP A 76 -0.97 14.04 -9.19
CA ASP A 76 -2.31 14.35 -8.69
C ASP A 76 -3.32 13.32 -9.24
N LEU A 77 -3.24 13.01 -10.54
CA LEU A 77 -4.09 11.99 -11.16
C LEU A 77 -3.88 10.58 -10.57
N LEU A 78 -2.64 10.20 -10.26
CA LEU A 78 -2.38 8.91 -9.61
C LEU A 78 -2.96 8.86 -8.20
N LYS A 79 -2.99 9.99 -7.48
CA LYS A 79 -3.61 10.08 -6.15
C LYS A 79 -5.13 10.01 -6.24
N GLU A 80 -5.75 10.77 -7.13
CA GLU A 80 -7.19 10.72 -7.40
C GLU A 80 -7.63 9.30 -7.74
N LEU A 81 -6.90 8.64 -8.64
CA LEU A 81 -7.21 7.26 -9.03
C LEU A 81 -7.00 6.27 -7.87
N THR A 82 -6.04 6.56 -6.97
CA THR A 82 -5.85 5.75 -5.75
C THR A 82 -7.00 5.93 -4.77
N GLU A 83 -7.53 7.14 -4.63
CA GLU A 83 -8.70 7.43 -3.80
C GLU A 83 -9.96 6.75 -4.36
N GLU A 84 -10.15 6.77 -5.69
CA GLU A 84 -11.26 6.11 -6.37
C GLU A 84 -11.21 4.58 -6.22
N LEU A 85 -10.03 3.98 -6.39
CA LEU A 85 -9.85 2.52 -6.33
C LEU A 85 -9.64 1.99 -4.91
N GLY A 86 -9.35 2.87 -3.94
CA GLY A 86 -8.94 2.47 -2.58
C GLY A 86 -7.58 1.74 -2.51
N HIS A 87 -6.80 1.79 -3.59
CA HIS A 87 -5.44 1.25 -3.69
C HIS A 87 -4.65 1.90 -4.82
N PRO A 88 -3.30 1.88 -4.78
CA PRO A 88 -2.49 2.39 -5.87
C PRO A 88 -2.81 1.67 -7.19
N PRO A 89 -3.04 2.40 -8.29
CA PRO A 89 -3.41 1.80 -9.57
C PRO A 89 -2.25 1.01 -10.19
N CYS A 90 -2.58 -0.03 -10.94
CA CYS A 90 -1.68 -0.72 -11.86
C CYS A 90 -1.67 0.03 -13.22
N GLN A 91 -0.73 -0.32 -14.11
CA GLN A 91 -0.65 0.28 -15.45
C GLN A 91 -1.93 0.09 -16.28
N ASN A 92 -2.55 -1.08 -16.19
CA ASN A 92 -3.78 -1.40 -16.91
C ASN A 92 -4.97 -0.59 -16.37
N GLU A 93 -5.13 -0.51 -15.04
CA GLU A 93 -6.15 0.30 -14.38
C GLU A 93 -5.99 1.78 -14.74
N PHE A 94 -4.75 2.29 -14.72
CA PHE A 94 -4.48 3.64 -15.20
C PHE A 94 -4.93 3.84 -16.65
N CYS A 95 -4.57 2.93 -17.55
CA CYS A 95 -4.99 2.99 -18.95
C CYS A 95 -6.52 2.92 -19.11
N ILE A 96 -7.22 2.08 -18.33
CA ILE A 96 -8.67 1.90 -18.42
C ILE A 96 -9.40 3.13 -17.88
N HIS A 97 -9.06 3.58 -16.68
CA HIS A 97 -9.77 4.68 -16.01
C HIS A 97 -9.45 6.05 -16.63
N THR A 98 -8.19 6.29 -17.02
CA THR A 98 -7.80 7.57 -17.61
C THR A 98 -7.91 7.56 -19.13
N GLY A 99 -7.93 6.38 -19.74
CA GLY A 99 -7.84 6.20 -21.18
C GLY A 99 -6.53 6.72 -21.79
N MET A 100 -5.50 7.00 -20.97
CA MET A 100 -4.20 7.50 -21.38
C MET A 100 -3.17 6.38 -21.45
N SER A 101 -2.22 6.51 -22.38
CA SER A 101 -1.04 5.64 -22.42
C SER A 101 -0.14 5.90 -21.20
N THR A 102 0.52 4.85 -20.70
CA THR A 102 1.56 4.95 -19.67
C THR A 102 2.90 5.46 -20.21
N ALA A 103 3.09 5.55 -21.53
CA ALA A 103 4.35 5.99 -22.14
C ALA A 103 4.87 7.36 -21.63
N PRO A 104 4.03 8.39 -21.40
CA PRO A 104 4.47 9.63 -20.78
C PRO A 104 4.97 9.45 -19.34
N ILE A 105 4.35 8.56 -18.55
CA ILE A 105 4.78 8.28 -17.17
C ILE A 105 6.20 7.69 -17.18
N TYR A 106 6.46 6.74 -18.08
CA TYR A 106 7.80 6.19 -18.24
C TYR A 106 8.83 7.26 -18.62
N ARG A 107 8.47 8.19 -19.50
CA ARG A 107 9.36 9.27 -19.92
C ARG A 107 9.65 10.30 -18.81
N ILE A 108 8.66 10.61 -17.97
CA ILE A 108 8.74 11.69 -16.97
C ILE A 108 9.30 11.20 -15.63
N PHE A 109 8.99 9.96 -15.26
CA PHE A 109 9.33 9.39 -13.94
C PHE A 109 10.35 8.25 -14.02
N GLY A 110 10.72 7.81 -15.21
CA GLY A 110 11.61 6.64 -15.39
C GLY A 110 10.92 5.30 -15.13
N GLY A 111 9.62 5.31 -14.81
CA GLY A 111 8.84 4.09 -14.61
C GLY A 111 7.54 4.35 -13.85
N PHE A 112 6.56 3.48 -14.05
CA PHE A 112 5.27 3.59 -13.40
C PHE A 112 5.35 3.42 -11.86
N VAL A 113 6.17 2.46 -11.41
CA VAL A 113 6.44 2.26 -9.97
C VAL A 113 7.11 3.49 -9.35
N GLN A 114 8.00 4.14 -10.09
CA GLN A 114 8.66 5.36 -9.62
C GLN A 114 7.66 6.52 -9.49
N ALA A 115 6.73 6.64 -10.44
CA ALA A 115 5.65 7.62 -10.35
C ALA A 115 4.74 7.40 -9.13
N LEU A 116 4.40 6.14 -8.81
CA LEU A 116 3.63 5.80 -7.61
C LEU A 116 4.40 6.14 -6.32
N LYS A 117 5.70 5.86 -6.26
CA LYS A 117 6.56 6.24 -5.13
C LYS A 117 6.64 7.75 -4.94
N GLU A 118 6.82 8.49 -6.03
CA GLU A 118 6.80 9.95 -6.01
C GLU A 118 5.43 10.52 -5.64
N ALA A 119 4.34 9.80 -5.92
CA ALA A 119 2.99 10.14 -5.48
C ALA A 119 2.75 9.83 -3.99
N GLY A 120 3.71 9.18 -3.30
CA GLY A 120 3.64 8.85 -1.87
C GLY A 120 3.21 7.40 -1.57
N PHE A 121 3.14 6.54 -2.58
CA PHE A 121 2.68 5.15 -2.41
C PHE A 121 3.85 4.17 -2.36
N ASN A 122 3.76 3.18 -1.46
CA ASN A 122 4.78 2.15 -1.32
C ASN A 122 4.55 1.01 -2.32
N ALA A 123 4.82 1.27 -3.61
CA ALA A 123 4.66 0.30 -4.69
C ALA A 123 5.94 -0.54 -4.87
N HIS A 124 5.81 -1.88 -4.77
CA HIS A 124 6.95 -2.80 -4.82
C HIS A 124 7.02 -3.70 -6.06
N SER A 125 6.01 -3.79 -6.94
CA SER A 125 6.08 -4.65 -8.13
C SER A 125 4.98 -4.33 -9.17
N PRO A 126 5.22 -4.54 -10.49
CA PRO A 126 4.27 -4.25 -11.57
C PRO A 126 3.19 -5.32 -11.79
N VAL A 127 2.85 -6.13 -10.78
CA VAL A 127 1.82 -7.15 -10.94
C VAL A 127 0.45 -6.47 -10.94
N CYS A 128 -0.16 -6.42 -12.12
CA CYS A 128 -1.58 -6.09 -12.21
C CYS A 128 -2.36 -7.34 -11.78
N VAL A 129 -3.10 -7.18 -10.70
CA VAL A 129 -4.02 -8.20 -10.19
C VAL A 129 -5.38 -7.69 -10.65
N GLU A 130 -6.09 -8.49 -11.44
CA GLU A 130 -7.40 -8.13 -11.99
C GLU A 130 -8.45 -8.02 -10.88
N GLU A 131 -8.25 -8.76 -9.79
CA GLU A 131 -9.13 -8.71 -8.64
C GLU A 131 -8.96 -7.42 -7.85
N SER A 132 -10.11 -6.77 -7.63
CA SER A 132 -10.25 -5.64 -6.73
C SER A 132 -9.86 -6.01 -5.30
N ARG A 133 -9.65 -4.98 -4.49
CA ARG A 133 -9.33 -5.15 -3.06
C ARG A 133 -10.37 -6.01 -2.32
N ASP A 134 -11.65 -5.80 -2.59
CA ASP A 134 -12.73 -6.55 -1.94
C ASP A 134 -12.77 -8.01 -2.41
N GLN A 135 -12.56 -8.25 -3.71
CA GLN A 135 -12.44 -9.61 -4.24
C GLN A 135 -11.24 -10.35 -3.62
N LEU A 136 -10.11 -9.68 -3.38
CA LEU A 136 -8.97 -10.27 -2.70
C LEU A 136 -9.26 -10.56 -1.22
N ILE A 137 -10.03 -9.70 -0.53
CA ILE A 137 -10.50 -9.96 0.84
C ILE A 137 -11.38 -11.22 0.86
N ASP A 138 -12.33 -11.32 -0.07
CA ASP A 138 -13.25 -12.46 -0.14
C ASP A 138 -12.52 -13.76 -0.51
N GLN A 139 -11.62 -13.72 -1.50
CA GLN A 139 -10.76 -14.87 -1.82
C GLN A 139 -9.94 -15.35 -0.61
N TYR A 140 -9.33 -14.42 0.14
CA TYR A 140 -8.58 -14.75 1.35
C TYR A 140 -9.49 -15.35 2.43
N ARG A 141 -10.69 -14.79 2.61
CA ARG A 141 -11.68 -15.25 3.58
C ARG A 141 -12.15 -16.66 3.25
N GLU A 142 -12.58 -16.92 2.02
CA GLU A 142 -13.03 -18.24 1.57
C GLU A 142 -11.93 -19.29 1.71
N PHE A 143 -10.70 -18.94 1.33
CA PHE A 143 -9.57 -19.85 1.47
C PHE A 143 -9.27 -20.18 2.93
N SER A 144 -9.31 -19.18 3.81
CA SER A 144 -9.12 -19.37 5.25
C SER A 144 -10.25 -20.21 5.88
N LEU A 145 -11.50 -20.00 5.46
CA LEU A 145 -12.63 -20.82 5.89
C LEU A 145 -12.47 -22.28 5.44
N ARG A 146 -11.98 -22.51 4.22
CA ARG A 146 -11.69 -23.86 3.70
C ARG A 146 -10.57 -24.56 4.47
N LEU A 147 -9.57 -23.82 4.94
CA LEU A 147 -8.51 -24.33 5.79
C LEU A 147 -8.95 -24.55 7.26
N GLY A 148 -10.12 -24.02 7.65
CA GLY A 148 -10.59 -24.01 9.04
C GLY A 148 -9.76 -23.12 9.96
N LYS A 149 -8.88 -22.27 9.41
CA LYS A 149 -8.01 -21.34 10.14
C LYS A 149 -7.59 -20.18 9.24
N GLN A 150 -7.19 -19.06 9.84
CA GLN A 150 -6.59 -17.95 9.10
C GLN A 150 -5.34 -18.42 8.30
N ALA A 151 -5.36 -18.21 6.98
CA ALA A 151 -4.28 -18.64 6.12
C ALA A 151 -2.97 -17.90 6.44
N SER A 152 -1.87 -18.65 6.53
CA SER A 152 -0.51 -18.14 6.71
C SER A 152 0.15 -17.77 5.38
N VAL A 153 1.23 -16.98 5.44
CA VAL A 153 2.03 -16.59 4.27
C VAL A 153 2.52 -17.81 3.48
N ASN A 154 2.94 -18.87 4.18
CA ASN A 154 3.41 -20.10 3.55
C ASN A 154 2.29 -20.86 2.84
N GLU A 155 1.08 -20.86 3.41
CA GLU A 155 -0.09 -21.52 2.82
C GLU A 155 -0.58 -20.76 1.57
N LEU A 156 -0.56 -19.43 1.60
CA LEU A 156 -0.86 -18.62 0.42
C LEU A 156 0.17 -18.87 -0.70
N ASN A 157 1.47 -18.80 -0.39
CA ASN A 157 2.53 -19.01 -1.37
C ASN A 157 2.56 -20.43 -1.95
N GLY A 158 2.10 -21.44 -1.17
CA GLY A 158 2.02 -22.83 -1.61
C GLY A 158 0.72 -23.20 -2.32
N SER A 159 -0.28 -22.30 -2.35
CA SER A 159 -1.59 -22.57 -2.94
C SER A 159 -1.58 -22.33 -4.45
N LYS A 160 -2.33 -23.15 -5.18
CA LYS A 160 -2.69 -22.91 -6.59
C LYS A 160 -4.06 -22.25 -6.75
N GLN A 161 -4.81 -22.12 -5.66
CA GLN A 161 -6.22 -21.71 -5.66
C GLN A 161 -6.41 -20.22 -5.33
N VAL A 162 -5.40 -19.62 -4.70
CA VAL A 162 -5.37 -18.19 -4.35
C VAL A 162 -4.02 -17.61 -4.72
N HIS A 163 -3.96 -16.30 -4.80
CA HIS A 163 -2.71 -15.60 -5.05
C HIS A 163 -1.68 -15.84 -3.93
N GLY A 164 -0.40 -15.75 -4.29
CA GLY A 164 0.68 -15.76 -3.30
C GLY A 164 0.61 -14.52 -2.40
N ALA A 165 1.24 -14.59 -1.23
CA ALA A 165 1.27 -13.49 -0.26
C ALA A 165 1.77 -12.17 -0.86
N GLY A 166 2.66 -12.23 -1.86
CA GLY A 166 3.16 -11.06 -2.58
C GLY A 166 2.07 -10.18 -3.19
N VAL A 167 1.01 -10.78 -3.75
CA VAL A 167 -0.13 -10.04 -4.32
C VAL A 167 -0.88 -9.27 -3.24
N TYR A 168 -1.10 -9.89 -2.09
CA TYR A 168 -1.73 -9.23 -0.96
C TYR A 168 -0.85 -8.10 -0.41
N TYR A 169 0.47 -8.29 -0.28
CA TYR A 169 1.37 -7.20 0.13
C TYR A 169 1.39 -6.01 -0.85
N LEU A 170 1.01 -6.21 -2.12
CA LEU A 170 0.90 -5.11 -3.09
C LEU A 170 -0.38 -4.29 -2.93
N ARG A 171 -1.44 -4.88 -2.38
CA ARG A 171 -2.79 -4.29 -2.30
C ARG A 171 -3.17 -3.86 -0.89
N PHE A 172 -2.51 -4.40 0.12
CA PHE A 172 -2.73 -4.14 1.53
C PHE A 172 -1.42 -3.65 2.15
N GLU A 173 -1.50 -2.68 3.06
CA GLU A 173 -0.34 -2.15 3.79
C GLU A 173 0.36 -3.25 4.58
N SER A 174 -0.40 -4.23 5.05
CA SER A 174 0.13 -5.45 5.67
C SER A 174 -0.84 -6.63 5.57
N MET A 175 -0.31 -7.83 5.80
CA MET A 175 -1.15 -9.02 6.01
C MET A 175 -2.04 -8.91 7.26
N ALA A 176 -1.65 -8.09 8.25
CA ALA A 176 -2.50 -7.84 9.40
C ALA A 176 -3.74 -7.03 9.00
N GLU A 177 -3.56 -6.00 8.17
CA GLU A 177 -4.66 -5.19 7.63
C GLU A 177 -5.61 -6.04 6.77
N LEU A 178 -5.08 -6.88 5.87
CA LEU A 178 -5.91 -7.82 5.10
C LEU A 178 -6.76 -8.70 6.01
N LYS A 179 -6.15 -9.30 7.04
CA LYS A 179 -6.83 -10.19 7.97
C LYS A 179 -7.93 -9.48 8.74
N GLU A 180 -7.65 -8.28 9.22
CA GLU A 180 -8.63 -7.43 9.89
C GLU A 180 -9.82 -7.14 8.98
N LYS A 181 -9.58 -6.70 7.75
CA LYS A 181 -10.64 -6.44 6.75
C LYS A 181 -11.40 -7.71 6.36
N ALA A 182 -10.74 -8.86 6.38
CA ALA A 182 -11.37 -10.15 6.16
C ALA A 182 -12.18 -10.67 7.37
N GLY A 183 -12.18 -9.95 8.51
CA GLY A 183 -12.92 -10.29 9.72
C GLY A 183 -12.18 -11.24 10.66
N PHE A 184 -10.87 -11.41 10.47
CA PHE A 184 -10.02 -12.21 11.35
C PHE A 184 -9.28 -11.32 12.35
N VAL A 185 -9.04 -11.85 13.55
CA VAL A 185 -8.23 -11.17 14.55
C VAL A 185 -6.79 -11.06 14.01
N PRO A 186 -6.20 -9.85 13.88
CA PRO A 186 -4.81 -9.71 13.47
C PRO A 186 -3.94 -10.51 14.44
N ASN A 187 -3.06 -11.36 13.90
CA ASN A 187 -2.13 -12.13 14.72
C ASN A 187 -1.37 -11.17 15.63
N LEU A 188 -1.70 -11.19 16.92
CA LEU A 188 -0.91 -10.53 17.95
C LEU A 188 0.55 -10.94 17.73
N PRO A 189 1.53 -10.02 17.89
CA PRO A 189 2.93 -10.36 17.77
C PRO A 189 3.15 -11.63 18.57
N SER A 190 3.70 -12.67 17.93
CA SER A 190 3.95 -13.99 18.53
C SER A 190 4.34 -13.77 19.97
N ARG A 191 3.41 -14.07 20.90
CA ARG A 191 3.61 -13.80 22.32
C ARG A 191 4.77 -14.71 22.67
N ASN A 192 5.97 -14.12 22.73
CA ASN A 192 7.19 -14.82 23.04
C ASN A 192 6.88 -15.69 24.26
N LYS A 193 6.89 -17.02 24.08
CA LYS A 193 6.42 -17.97 25.11
C LYS A 193 7.15 -17.77 26.46
N TYR A 194 8.32 -17.15 26.40
CA TYR A 194 9.17 -16.84 27.53
C TYR A 194 9.69 -15.41 27.43
N THR A 195 9.85 -14.75 28.56
CA THR A 195 10.68 -13.56 28.74
C THR A 195 12.09 -13.95 29.20
N LYS A 196 13.08 -13.06 29.05
CA LYS A 196 14.45 -13.33 29.56
C LYS A 196 14.44 -13.64 31.06
N GLN A 197 13.59 -12.94 31.83
CA GLN A 197 13.47 -13.11 33.27
C GLN A 197 12.88 -14.47 33.63
N GLU A 198 11.80 -14.90 32.97
CA GLU A 198 11.21 -16.23 33.18
C GLU A 198 12.22 -17.35 32.90
N ILE A 199 13.02 -17.24 31.84
CA ILE A 199 14.09 -18.21 31.55
C ILE A 199 15.14 -18.20 32.66
N LEU A 200 15.50 -17.02 33.16
CA LEU A 200 16.48 -16.87 34.23
C LEU A 200 16.00 -17.51 35.54
N ASP A 201 14.73 -17.33 35.89
CA ASP A 201 14.13 -17.92 37.09
C ASP A 201 14.02 -19.44 36.98
N LEU A 202 13.64 -19.97 35.81
CA LEU A 202 13.65 -21.41 35.53
C LEU A 202 15.06 -22.01 35.66
N LEU A 203 16.07 -21.33 35.12
CA LEU A 203 17.47 -21.77 35.23
C LEU A 203 17.98 -21.73 36.68
N LYS A 204 17.58 -20.72 37.46
CA LYS A 204 17.89 -20.65 38.90
C LYS A 204 17.29 -21.81 39.68
N VAL A 205 16.01 -22.14 39.44
CA VAL A 205 15.34 -23.26 40.11
C VAL A 205 16.11 -24.57 39.88
N GLU A 206 16.50 -24.84 38.63
CA GLU A 206 17.28 -26.04 38.31
C GLU A 206 18.70 -26.01 38.88
N TYR A 207 19.34 -24.83 38.90
CA TYR A 207 20.64 -24.64 39.54
C TYR A 207 20.59 -24.92 41.05
N LEU A 208 19.55 -24.46 41.75
CA LEU A 208 19.35 -24.68 43.18
C LEU A 208 19.07 -26.15 43.50
N LYS A 209 18.31 -26.87 42.64
CA LYS A 209 18.04 -28.30 42.82
C LYS A 209 19.31 -29.15 42.71
N GLY A 210 20.19 -28.84 41.76
CA GLY A 210 21.40 -29.62 41.50
C GLY A 210 22.67 -29.10 42.17
N ASN A 211 22.63 -27.87 42.72
CA ASN A 211 23.78 -27.07 43.14
C ASN A 211 24.93 -27.04 42.11
N LYS A 212 24.61 -27.19 40.83
CA LYS A 212 25.58 -27.23 39.72
C LYS A 212 24.93 -26.74 38.43
N PRO A 213 25.70 -26.14 37.50
CA PRO A 213 25.21 -25.83 36.17
C PRO A 213 24.84 -27.11 35.42
N LEU A 214 23.69 -27.12 34.75
CA LEU A 214 23.32 -28.25 33.89
C LEU A 214 24.25 -28.30 32.66
N SER A 215 24.67 -29.52 32.32
CA SER A 215 25.37 -29.80 31.07
C SER A 215 24.46 -29.58 29.87
N THR A 216 25.05 -29.51 28.66
CA THR A 216 24.29 -29.35 27.42
C THR A 216 23.28 -30.48 27.22
N ASN A 217 23.61 -31.71 27.58
CA ASN A 217 22.72 -32.86 27.43
C ASN A 217 21.59 -32.85 28.46
N GLU A 218 21.90 -32.50 29.72
CA GLU A 218 20.87 -32.34 30.77
C GLU A 218 19.89 -31.21 30.41
N LEU A 219 20.38 -30.10 29.83
CA LEU A 219 19.54 -28.99 29.33
C LEU A 219 18.63 -29.39 28.17
N MET A 220 19.13 -30.20 27.22
CA MET A 220 18.33 -30.66 26.08
C MET A 220 17.23 -31.65 26.49
N ASN A 221 17.48 -32.44 27.54
CA ASN A 221 16.54 -33.46 28.03
C ASN A 221 15.58 -32.94 29.12
N ASN A 222 15.74 -31.69 29.57
CA ASN A 222 14.89 -31.12 30.62
C ASN A 222 13.60 -30.53 30.03
N LEU A 223 12.48 -31.21 30.26
CA LEU A 223 11.16 -30.80 29.79
C LEU A 223 10.64 -29.49 30.44
N ASN A 224 11.23 -29.09 31.58
CA ASN A 224 10.83 -27.86 32.29
C ASN A 224 11.56 -26.61 31.77
N LEU A 225 12.53 -26.77 30.85
CA LEU A 225 13.32 -25.67 30.31
C LEU A 225 12.99 -25.38 28.85
N PRO A 226 13.06 -24.11 28.42
CA PRO A 226 13.06 -23.78 27.00
C PRO A 226 14.25 -24.45 26.29
N SER A 227 14.11 -24.69 24.98
CA SER A 227 15.22 -25.25 24.19
C SER A 227 16.51 -24.44 24.35
N LYS A 228 17.67 -25.10 24.26
CA LYS A 228 18.99 -24.43 24.26
C LYS A 228 19.03 -23.24 23.30
N ARG A 229 18.46 -23.39 22.10
CA ARG A 229 18.40 -22.33 21.09
C ARG A 229 17.58 -21.13 21.58
N THR A 230 16.45 -21.37 22.25
CA THR A 230 15.62 -20.33 22.86
C THR A 230 16.41 -19.60 23.95
N ILE A 231 17.04 -20.32 24.87
CA ILE A 231 17.85 -19.73 25.95
C ILE A 231 18.96 -18.84 25.37
N LEU A 232 19.79 -19.38 24.47
CA LEU A 232 20.89 -18.64 23.84
C LEU A 232 20.43 -17.38 23.11
N LYS A 233 19.26 -17.44 22.45
CA LYS A 233 18.63 -16.29 21.77
C LYS A 233 18.30 -15.17 22.77
N TYR A 234 17.69 -15.48 23.92
CA TYR A 234 17.33 -14.46 24.92
C TYR A 234 18.53 -13.86 25.65
N PHE A 235 19.59 -14.66 25.84
CA PHE A 235 20.84 -14.20 26.45
C PHE A 235 21.84 -13.59 25.46
N LYS A 236 21.49 -13.55 24.16
CA LYS A 236 22.32 -12.99 23.07
C LYS A 236 23.76 -13.55 23.08
N THR A 237 23.90 -14.83 23.35
CA THR A 237 25.19 -15.53 23.42
C THR A 237 25.15 -16.84 22.65
N THR A 238 26.31 -17.33 22.25
CA THR A 238 26.49 -18.67 21.64
C THR A 238 26.94 -19.71 22.66
N SER A 239 27.34 -19.27 23.86
CA SER A 239 27.93 -20.11 24.90
C SER A 239 26.99 -20.27 26.10
N ILE A 240 26.64 -21.53 26.41
CA ILE A 240 25.83 -21.85 27.59
C ILE A 240 26.58 -21.57 28.90
N LYS A 241 27.91 -21.61 28.87
CA LYS A 241 28.75 -21.26 30.02
C LYS A 241 28.51 -19.79 30.43
N THR A 242 28.46 -18.89 29.45
CA THR A 242 28.19 -17.46 29.66
C THR A 242 26.79 -17.22 30.24
N VAL A 243 25.80 -18.03 29.85
CA VAL A 243 24.46 -17.99 30.45
C VAL A 243 24.51 -18.34 31.94
N TRP A 244 25.22 -19.41 32.29
CA TRP A 244 25.37 -19.83 33.70
C TRP A 244 26.15 -18.84 34.54
N GLU A 245 27.19 -18.20 34.00
CA GLU A 245 27.90 -17.11 34.67
C GLU A 245 26.97 -15.92 34.97
N GLU A 246 26.04 -15.60 34.07
CA GLU A 246 25.03 -14.57 34.30
C GLU A 246 24.04 -14.98 35.40
N VAL A 247 23.56 -16.24 35.40
CA VAL A 247 22.70 -16.78 36.46
C VAL A 247 23.39 -16.70 37.83
N GLN A 248 24.66 -17.10 37.91
CA GLN A 248 25.45 -17.07 39.14
C GLN A 248 25.70 -15.64 39.64
N ARG A 249 25.97 -14.69 38.74
CA ARG A 249 26.11 -13.27 39.12
C ARG A 249 24.83 -12.71 39.73
N VAL A 250 23.68 -13.05 39.16
CA VAL A 250 22.37 -12.60 39.67
C VAL A 250 22.04 -13.28 41.01
N ASP A 251 22.36 -14.57 41.19
CA ASP A 251 22.18 -15.27 42.46
C ASP A 251 23.05 -14.67 43.58
N LYS A 252 24.35 -14.45 43.30
CA LYS A 252 25.27 -13.82 44.25
C LYS A 252 24.79 -12.43 44.69
N LYS A 253 24.40 -11.59 43.73
CA LYS A 253 23.87 -10.24 44.01
C LYS A 253 22.58 -10.28 44.85
N SER A 254 21.77 -11.33 44.74
CA SER A 254 20.55 -11.49 45.54
C SER A 254 20.88 -11.84 46.99
N LYS A 255 21.85 -12.74 47.21
CA LYS A 255 22.33 -13.13 48.55
C LYS A 255 23.03 -11.98 49.28
N ASP A 256 23.89 -11.23 48.58
CA ASP A 256 24.59 -10.08 49.16
C ASP A 256 23.59 -8.98 49.63
N MET A 257 22.46 -8.81 48.93
CA MET A 257 21.40 -7.85 49.31
C MET A 257 20.63 -8.30 50.56
N GLU A 258 20.33 -9.59 50.69
CA GLU A 258 19.63 -10.14 51.87
C GLU A 258 20.50 -10.10 53.14
N GLU A 259 21.83 -10.18 53.00
CA GLU A 259 22.78 -10.03 54.11
C GLU A 259 22.97 -8.58 54.56
N THR A 260 22.78 -7.59 53.68
CA THR A 260 22.93 -6.17 54.02
C THR A 260 21.68 -5.58 54.71
N LEU A 261 20.57 -6.34 54.75
CA LEU A 261 19.28 -5.97 55.35
C LEU A 261 19.01 -6.65 56.71
N LYS A 262 19.96 -7.43 57.22
CA LYS A 262 19.97 -8.00 58.59
C LYS A 262 20.94 -7.25 59.48
#